data_AF-A0A090S8C0-F1
#
_entry.id   AF-A0A090S8C0-F1
#
_cell.length_a   1.000
_cell.length_b   1.000
_cell.length_c   1.000
_cell.angle_alpha   90.00
_cell.angle_beta   90.00
_cell.angle_gamma   90.00
#
_symmetry.space_group_name_H-M   'P 1'
#
loop_
_entity.id
_entity.type
_entity.pdbx_description
1 polymer ?
#
loop_
_entity_poly.entity_id
_entity_poly.type
_entity_poly.pdbx_seq_one_letter_code
_entity_poly.pdbx_strand_id
1 'polypeptide(L)'
;MKALHFGAGNIGRGFIGKLLADAGIHVTFADVNETVVNALIERQSYPVKIVGEDVVVEEVTNVTAVNSTSGDIIDLIANVEMVTTAVGPTVLKIISKSVAQGIEKRAANGNTAPLNIIACENMVRGTSQLKA
;
A
#
# COMPACT_ATOMS: atom_id res chain seq x y z
N MET A 1 -3.67 2.56 -13.45
CA MET A 1 -2.91 1.61 -12.61
C MET A 1 -3.53 1.57 -11.23
N LYS A 2 -3.39 0.43 -10.54
CA LYS A 2 -3.83 0.16 -9.18
C LYS A 2 -2.62 -0.26 -8.37
N ALA A 3 -2.49 0.30 -7.17
CA ALA A 3 -1.46 -0.07 -6.21
C ALA A 3 -2.08 -0.52 -4.90
N LEU A 4 -1.50 -1.56 -4.30
CA LEU A 4 -1.74 -1.94 -2.91
C LEU A 4 -0.61 -1.39 -2.05
N HIS A 5 -0.92 -0.58 -1.05
CA HIS A 5 0.06 -0.04 -0.11
C HIS A 5 -0.15 -0.63 1.28
N PHE A 6 0.79 -1.47 1.75
CA PHE A 6 0.79 -1.96 3.12
C PHE A 6 1.29 -0.88 4.08
N GLY A 7 0.50 -0.59 5.10
CA GLY A 7 0.78 0.43 6.12
C GLY A 7 0.05 1.74 5.84
N ALA A 8 -1.13 1.91 6.40
CA ALA A 8 -1.88 3.16 6.33
C ALA A 8 -1.45 4.16 7.42
N GLY A 9 -0.21 4.10 7.91
CA GLY A 9 0.34 5.02 8.91
C GLY A 9 0.72 6.39 8.33
N ASN A 10 1.46 7.18 9.11
CA ASN A 10 1.85 8.54 8.69
C ASN A 10 2.74 8.55 7.43
N ILE A 11 3.71 7.63 7.31
CA ILE A 11 4.55 7.52 6.11
C ILE A 11 3.74 7.05 4.90
N GLY A 12 2.84 6.09 5.10
CA GLY A 12 1.97 5.61 4.03
C GLY A 12 1.04 6.69 3.51
N ARG A 13 0.31 7.39 4.38
CA ARG A 13 -0.65 8.43 3.96
C ARG A 13 0.02 9.75 3.59
N GLY A 14 1.00 10.18 4.35
CA GLY A 14 1.65 11.49 4.18
C GLY A 14 2.73 11.53 3.10
N PHE A 15 3.21 10.38 2.63
CA PHE A 15 4.30 10.32 1.66
C PHE A 15 4.06 9.31 0.53
N ILE A 16 4.16 8.00 0.78
CA ILE A 16 4.19 7.00 -0.30
C ILE A 16 2.86 6.91 -1.03
N GLY A 17 1.77 6.69 -0.31
CA GLY A 17 0.42 6.63 -0.86
C GLY A 17 -0.04 7.96 -1.46
N LYS A 18 0.37 9.09 -0.88
CA LYS A 18 0.18 10.42 -1.47
C LYS A 18 0.83 10.51 -2.86
N LEU A 19 2.13 10.21 -2.97
CA LEU A 19 2.85 10.27 -4.25
C LEU A 19 2.24 9.35 -5.31
N LEU A 20 1.78 8.16 -4.92
CA LEU A 20 1.08 7.24 -5.82
C LEU A 20 -0.24 7.84 -6.30
N ALA A 21 -1.05 8.38 -5.38
CA ALA A 21 -2.34 9.00 -5.71
C ALA A 21 -2.17 10.24 -6.60
N ASP A 22 -1.19 11.10 -6.30
CA ASP A 22 -0.86 12.29 -7.10
C ASP A 22 -0.43 11.92 -8.53
N ALA A 23 0.20 10.75 -8.70
CA ALA A 23 0.54 10.19 -10.00
C ALA A 23 -0.67 9.57 -10.76
N GLY A 24 -1.89 9.70 -10.23
CA GLY A 24 -3.11 9.16 -10.81
C GLY A 24 -3.29 7.64 -10.60
N ILE A 25 -2.52 7.02 -9.70
CA ILE A 25 -2.67 5.60 -9.37
C ILE A 25 -3.79 5.45 -8.34
N HIS A 26 -4.70 4.50 -8.55
CA HIS A 26 -5.70 4.16 -7.54
C HIS A 26 -5.03 3.39 -6.40
N VAL A 27 -5.06 3.92 -5.18
CA VAL A 27 -4.35 3.34 -4.04
C VAL A 27 -5.33 2.65 -3.10
N THR A 28 -5.14 1.35 -2.89
CA THR A 28 -5.77 0.61 -1.79
C THR A 28 -4.76 0.50 -0.65
N PHE A 29 -5.05 1.09 0.49
CA PHE A 29 -4.25 0.92 1.71
C PHE A 29 -4.61 -0.39 2.42
N ALA A 30 -3.62 -1.12 2.93
CA ALA A 30 -3.81 -2.31 3.75
C ALA A 30 -3.26 -2.07 5.16
N ASP A 31 -4.11 -2.14 6.17
CA ASP A 31 -3.73 -1.93 7.57
C ASP A 31 -4.61 -2.76 8.53
N VAL A 32 -4.16 -2.95 9.77
CA VAL A 32 -4.93 -3.63 10.82
C VAL A 32 -5.79 -2.66 11.64
N ASN A 33 -5.48 -1.37 11.59
CA ASN A 33 -6.22 -0.35 12.32
C ASN A 33 -7.57 -0.08 11.64
N GLU A 34 -8.62 -0.73 12.14
CA GLU A 34 -9.98 -0.62 11.59
C GLU A 34 -10.52 0.81 11.56
N THR A 35 -10.16 1.66 12.51
CA THR A 35 -10.57 3.07 12.50
C THR A 35 -10.02 3.80 11.28
N VAL A 36 -8.75 3.57 10.95
CA VAL A 36 -8.11 4.16 9.75
C VAL A 36 -8.69 3.55 8.48
N VAL A 37 -8.84 2.23 8.43
CA VAL A 37 -9.40 1.51 7.28
C VAL A 37 -10.81 2.01 6.97
N ASN A 38 -11.69 2.05 7.96
CA ASN A 38 -13.07 2.49 7.77
C ASN A 38 -13.15 3.95 7.34
N ALA A 39 -12.32 4.84 7.92
CA ALA A 39 -12.27 6.24 7.51
C ALA A 39 -11.82 6.41 6.05
N LEU A 40 -10.85 5.61 5.58
CA LEU A 40 -10.39 5.64 4.19
C LEU A 40 -11.44 5.09 3.21
N ILE A 41 -12.17 4.03 3.59
CA ILE A 41 -13.28 3.49 2.79
C ILE A 41 -14.42 4.49 2.68
N GLU A 42 -14.81 5.11 3.80
CA GLU A 42 -15.94 6.04 3.88
C GLU A 42 -15.65 7.34 3.11
N ARG A 43 -14.49 7.95 3.34
CA ARG A 43 -14.17 9.28 2.82
C ARG A 43 -13.52 9.24 1.44
N GLN A 44 -12.84 8.15 1.11
CA GLN A 44 -12.07 7.96 -0.13
C GLN A 44 -11.08 9.09 -0.45
N SER A 45 -10.76 9.88 0.58
CA SER A 45 -9.92 11.08 0.54
C SER A 45 -9.45 11.45 1.95
N TYR A 46 -8.35 12.20 2.02
CA TYR A 46 -7.87 12.81 3.26
C TYR A 46 -6.91 13.97 2.98
N PRO A 47 -6.85 14.98 3.88
CA PRO A 47 -5.89 16.06 3.74
C PRO A 47 -4.49 15.65 4.24
N VAL A 48 -3.45 16.15 3.56
CA VAL A 48 -2.06 16.12 4.00
C VAL A 48 -1.58 17.57 4.16
N LYS A 49 -1.22 17.93 5.39
CA LYS A 49 -0.62 19.24 5.68
C LYS A 49 0.89 19.15 5.50
N ILE A 50 1.39 19.84 4.48
CA ILE A 50 2.82 19.98 4.17
C ILE A 50 3.31 21.28 4.80
N VAL A 51 4.34 21.18 5.65
CA VAL A 51 4.89 22.31 6.39
C VAL A 51 6.36 22.46 6.02
N GLY A 52 6.73 23.62 5.48
CA GLY A 52 8.09 24.01 5.13
C GLY A 52 8.26 25.52 5.24
N GLU A 53 8.81 26.15 4.21
CA GLU A 53 8.82 27.61 4.08
C GLU A 53 7.39 28.16 4.05
N ASP A 54 6.52 27.52 3.27
CA ASP A 54 5.08 27.73 3.27
C ASP A 54 4.32 26.57 3.92
N VAL A 55 3.06 26.83 4.27
CA VAL A 55 2.12 25.81 4.76
C VAL A 55 1.05 25.58 3.72
N VAL A 56 0.99 24.35 3.20
CA VAL A 56 0.02 23.92 2.20
C VAL A 56 -0.77 22.73 2.74
N VAL A 57 -2.06 22.66 2.42
CA VAL A 57 -2.89 21.48 2.65
C VAL A 57 -3.31 20.95 1.30
N GLU A 58 -2.92 19.71 1.02
CA GLU A 58 -3.25 19.03 -0.23
C GLU A 58 -4.22 17.88 0.06
N GLU A 59 -5.29 17.80 -0.71
CA GLU A 59 -6.27 16.73 -0.59
C GLU A 59 -5.81 15.52 -1.40
N VAL A 60 -5.58 14.39 -0.74
CA VAL A 60 -5.32 13.12 -1.40
C VAL A 60 -6.67 12.47 -1.70
N THR A 61 -6.90 12.08 -2.95
CA THR A 61 -8.16 11.45 -3.41
C THR A 61 -7.85 10.17 -4.18
N ASN A 62 -8.89 9.47 -4.66
CA ASN A 62 -8.74 8.21 -5.42
C ASN A 62 -8.07 7.09 -4.59
N VAL A 63 -8.46 7.02 -3.32
CA VAL A 63 -7.94 6.04 -2.37
C VAL A 63 -9.07 5.23 -1.73
N THR A 64 -8.73 4.04 -1.23
CA THR A 64 -9.58 3.23 -0.37
C THR A 64 -8.70 2.40 0.56
N ALA A 65 -9.29 1.54 1.39
CA ALA A 65 -8.54 0.65 2.26
C ALA A 65 -9.17 -0.74 2.39
N VAL A 66 -8.39 -1.66 2.97
CA VAL A 66 -8.78 -3.03 3.31
C VAL A 66 -8.09 -3.43 4.62
N ASN A 67 -8.72 -4.30 5.40
CA ASN A 67 -8.05 -4.89 6.55
C ASN A 67 -6.94 -5.85 6.08
N SER A 68 -5.69 -5.64 6.52
CA SER A 68 -4.55 -6.44 6.06
C SER A 68 -4.56 -7.90 6.53
N THR A 69 -5.44 -8.26 7.47
CA THR A 69 -5.68 -9.64 7.90
C THR A 69 -6.78 -10.34 7.10
N SER A 70 -7.52 -9.61 6.26
CA SER A 70 -8.55 -10.18 5.39
C SER A 70 -7.92 -11.06 4.31
N GLY A 71 -8.67 -12.10 3.90
CA GLY A 71 -8.34 -12.90 2.72
C GLY A 71 -8.34 -12.08 1.41
N ASP A 72 -9.04 -10.95 1.37
CA ASP A 72 -9.14 -10.07 0.19
C ASP A 72 -7.79 -9.53 -0.27
N ILE A 73 -6.80 -9.48 0.62
CA ILE A 73 -5.43 -9.05 0.29
C ILE A 73 -4.82 -9.89 -0.82
N ILE A 74 -5.05 -11.21 -0.79
CA ILE A 74 -4.52 -12.14 -1.79
C ILE A 74 -5.06 -11.79 -3.17
N ASP A 75 -6.35 -11.44 -3.24
CA ASP A 75 -7.05 -11.10 -4.47
C ASP A 75 -6.61 -9.73 -4.99
N LEU A 76 -6.37 -8.77 -4.10
CA LEU A 76 -5.83 -7.47 -4.47
C LEU A 76 -4.42 -7.61 -5.08
N ILE A 77 -3.51 -8.33 -4.42
CA ILE A 77 -2.15 -8.56 -4.94
C ILE A 77 -2.21 -9.23 -6.32
N ALA A 78 -3.13 -10.18 -6.51
CA ALA A 78 -3.28 -10.87 -7.78
C ALA A 78 -3.69 -9.94 -8.94
N ASN A 79 -4.27 -8.77 -8.66
CA ASN A 79 -4.85 -7.87 -9.65
C ASN A 79 -4.16 -6.50 -9.80
N VAL A 80 -3.35 -6.06 -8.83
CA VAL A 80 -2.64 -4.77 -8.92
C VAL A 80 -1.41 -4.83 -9.83
N GLU A 81 -0.91 -3.68 -10.27
CA GLU A 81 0.37 -3.59 -10.99
C GLU A 81 1.55 -3.27 -10.06
N MET A 82 1.27 -2.77 -8.85
CA MET A 82 2.28 -2.40 -7.87
C MET A 82 1.87 -2.75 -6.45
N VAL A 83 2.82 -3.24 -5.67
CA VAL A 83 2.72 -3.35 -4.21
C VAL A 83 3.79 -2.48 -3.58
N THR A 84 3.43 -1.66 -2.60
CA THR A 84 4.39 -0.87 -1.82
C THR A 84 4.18 -1.08 -0.32
N THR A 85 5.19 -0.80 0.50
CA THR A 85 5.09 -1.00 1.96
C THR A 85 5.72 0.15 2.73
N ALA A 86 5.16 0.46 3.90
CA ALA A 86 5.76 1.31 4.93
C ALA A 86 5.30 0.82 6.32
N VAL A 87 5.76 -0.38 6.71
CA VAL A 87 5.23 -1.14 7.86
C VAL A 87 6.27 -1.48 8.94
N GLY A 88 7.55 -1.25 8.67
CA GLY A 88 8.66 -1.65 9.53
C GLY A 88 9.04 -3.13 9.42
N PRO A 89 10.25 -3.51 9.88
CA PRO A 89 10.84 -4.83 9.63
C PRO A 89 10.02 -6.01 10.16
N THR A 90 9.42 -5.84 11.34
CA THR A 90 8.63 -6.90 11.98
C THR A 90 7.39 -7.24 11.14
N VAL A 91 6.66 -6.22 10.68
CA VAL A 91 5.44 -6.41 9.89
C VAL A 91 5.78 -6.79 8.46
N LEU A 92 6.90 -6.32 7.91
CA LEU A 92 7.37 -6.71 6.58
C LEU A 92 7.51 -8.23 6.45
N LYS A 93 8.05 -8.89 7.49
CA LYS A 93 8.12 -10.35 7.56
C LYS A 93 6.74 -11.01 7.61
N ILE A 94 5.79 -10.42 8.34
CA ILE A 94 4.43 -10.96 8.49
C ILE A 94 3.69 -10.96 7.15
N ILE A 95 3.76 -9.84 6.40
CA ILE A 95 3.03 -9.70 5.14
C ILE A 95 3.63 -10.53 3.98
N SER A 96 4.88 -10.99 4.11
CA SER A 96 5.57 -11.79 3.08
C SER A 96 4.76 -13.01 2.62
N LYS A 97 4.07 -13.69 3.55
CA LYS A 97 3.23 -14.85 3.25
C LYS A 97 2.05 -14.48 2.35
N SER A 98 1.34 -13.41 2.68
CA SER A 98 0.21 -12.92 1.88
C SER A 98 0.67 -12.45 0.50
N VAL A 99 1.84 -11.80 0.42
CA VAL A 99 2.48 -11.41 -0.85
C VAL A 99 2.77 -12.64 -1.71
N ALA A 100 3.38 -13.68 -1.15
CA ALA A 100 3.66 -14.93 -1.87
C ALA A 100 2.37 -15.58 -2.38
N GLN A 101 1.35 -15.72 -1.53
CA GLN A 101 0.05 -16.29 -1.90
C GLN A 101 -0.65 -15.48 -3.00
N GLY A 102 -0.55 -14.15 -2.95
CA GLY A 102 -1.08 -13.26 -3.99
C GLY A 102 -0.37 -13.45 -5.33
N ILE A 103 0.95 -13.62 -5.33
CA ILE A 103 1.74 -13.91 -6.54
C ILE A 103 1.39 -15.30 -7.11
N GLU A 104 1.26 -16.32 -6.25
CA GLU A 104 0.83 -17.66 -6.66
C GLU A 104 -0.56 -17.62 -7.32
N LYS A 105 -1.52 -16.93 -6.70
CA LYS A 105 -2.86 -16.72 -7.27
C LYS A 105 -2.80 -15.94 -8.58
N ARG A 106 -1.95 -14.91 -8.68
CA ARG A 106 -1.73 -14.14 -9.91
C ARG A 106 -1.28 -15.06 -11.06
N ALA A 107 -0.31 -15.92 -10.80
CA ALA A 107 0.20 -16.87 -11.77
C ALA A 107 -0.85 -17.92 -12.15
N ALA A 108 -1.59 -18.46 -11.18
CA ALA A 108 -2.68 -19.42 -11.41
C ALA A 108 -3.80 -18.83 -12.27
N ASN A 109 -4.07 -17.52 -12.14
CA ASN A 109 -5.03 -16.79 -12.96
C ASN A 109 -4.52 -16.49 -14.39
N GLY A 110 -3.29 -16.91 -14.75
CA GLY A 110 -2.69 -16.64 -16.06
C GLY A 110 -2.31 -15.18 -16.27
N ASN A 111 -2.24 -14.36 -15.22
CA ASN A 111 -1.84 -12.96 -15.34
C ASN A 111 -0.32 -12.85 -15.41
N THR A 112 0.19 -12.65 -16.62
CA THR A 112 1.62 -12.52 -16.93
C THR A 112 2.12 -11.07 -16.93
N ALA A 113 1.25 -10.09 -16.65
CA ALA A 113 1.65 -8.69 -16.60
C ALA A 113 2.61 -8.45 -15.41
N PRO A 114 3.70 -7.67 -15.60
CA PRO A 114 4.68 -7.41 -14.55
C PRO A 114 4.03 -6.87 -13.27
N LEU A 115 4.50 -7.38 -12.13
CA LEU A 115 4.17 -6.87 -10.79
C LEU A 115 5.44 -6.33 -10.15
N ASN A 116 5.46 -5.03 -9.86
CA ASN A 116 6.58 -4.40 -9.14
C ASN A 116 6.26 -4.30 -7.65
N ILE A 117 7.20 -4.73 -6.81
CA ILE A 117 7.08 -4.67 -5.34
C ILE A 117 8.19 -3.77 -4.81
N ILE A 118 7.85 -2.74 -4.05
CA ILE A 118 8.78 -1.73 -3.54
C ILE A 118 8.55 -1.53 -2.03
N ALA A 119 9.44 -2.04 -1.20
CA ALA A 119 9.39 -1.82 0.24
C ALA A 119 10.03 -0.46 0.59
N CYS A 120 9.22 0.51 1.00
CA CYS A 120 9.63 1.88 1.34
C CYS A 120 9.92 1.99 2.85
N GLU A 121 10.83 1.14 3.31
CA GLU A 121 11.16 1.00 4.73
C GLU A 121 12.41 1.81 5.10
N ASN A 122 12.56 2.17 6.37
CA ASN A 122 13.82 2.68 6.91
C ASN A 122 14.84 1.54 7.10
N MET A 123 15.19 0.89 5.99
CA MET A 123 16.04 -0.29 5.94
C MET A 123 16.87 -0.28 4.66
N VAL A 124 18.15 -0.65 4.78
CA VAL A 124 18.99 -0.88 3.60
C VAL A 124 18.44 -2.10 2.85
N ARG A 125 18.10 -1.91 1.56
CA ARG A 125 17.56 -2.96 0.69
C ARG A 125 16.33 -3.67 1.27
N GLY A 126 15.40 -2.92 1.88
CA GLY A 126 14.18 -3.49 2.48
C GLY A 126 13.40 -4.42 1.53
N THR A 127 13.36 -4.12 0.23
CA THR A 127 12.69 -4.98 -0.75
C THR A 127 13.41 -6.32 -0.96
N SER A 128 14.75 -6.34 -0.89
CA SER A 128 15.52 -7.59 -0.93
C SER A 128 15.26 -8.43 0.32
N GLN A 129 15.06 -7.80 1.47
CA GLN A 129 14.71 -8.50 2.71
C GLN A 129 13.28 -9.04 2.69
N LEU A 130 12.34 -8.33 2.06
CA LEU A 130 10.98 -8.85 1.82
C LEU A 130 10.97 -10.06 0.86
N LYS A 131 11.90 -10.08 -0.12
CA LYS A 131 12.03 -11.16 -1.10
C LYS A 131 12.64 -12.45 -0.51
N ALA A 132 13.53 -12.32 0.46
CA ALA A 132 14.32 -13.41 1.03
C ALA A 132 13.48 -14.36 1.89
#